data_AF-A0A3A6RD49-F1
#
_entry.id   AF-A0A3A6RD49-F1
#
_cell.length_a   1.000
_cell.length_b   1.000
_cell.length_c   1.000
_cell.angle_alpha   90.00
_cell.angle_beta   90.00
_cell.angle_gamma   90.00
#
_symmetry.space_group_name_H-M   'P 1'
#
loop_
_entity.id
_entity.type
_entity.pdbx_description
1 polymer ?
#
loop_
_entity_poly.entity_id
_entity_poly.type
_entity_poly.pdbx_seq_one_letter_code
_entity_poly.pdbx_strand_id
1 'polypeptide(L)'
;MRLHSVSNLAFTVTMLAVLVIASMVSGIVGLNGALFDLTENQIMYIYSTSAQVLAGVYGLTLTGYLFFRSDLNREARSDETRAGSIEKLEKRYLWQLTLITALVLGTIALTNVVIALESSENRKLLTVFMNVGQSFFGVAILAISFFVLDVIAPQNVEAASQAIQNEIDPAHNESSVKGSLEELLKNYNEIEDILINQSNRPSIVPYSSTYVKSFNRKPSNIKLAELLLRAEKIREELYQRLVQLIKLRNAIIHGAEPKVSNEMVERSAMVLRDLKDALSVD
;
A
#
# COMPACT_ATOMS: atom_id res chain seq x y z
N MET A 1 -11.91 2.59 15.42
CA MET A 1 -11.84 3.73 14.48
C MET A 1 -11.10 3.23 13.24
N ARG A 2 -11.76 3.14 12.08
CA ARG A 2 -11.19 2.50 10.87
C ARG A 2 -10.12 3.44 10.29
N LEU A 3 -8.83 3.11 10.46
CA LEU A 3 -7.71 3.89 9.88
C LEU A 3 -7.66 3.84 8.33
N HIS A 4 -8.48 2.98 7.71
CA HIS A 4 -8.45 2.69 6.27
C HIS A 4 -9.00 3.78 5.36
N SER A 5 -9.60 4.87 5.87
CA SER A 5 -10.24 5.91 5.05
C SER A 5 -9.52 7.26 5.02
N VAL A 6 -8.40 7.41 5.71
CA VAL A 6 -7.70 8.72 5.73
C VAL A 6 -6.90 8.83 4.43
N SER A 7 -7.43 9.60 3.49
CA SER A 7 -6.72 9.89 2.24
C SER A 7 -5.37 10.58 2.54
N ASN A 8 -4.39 10.42 1.66
CA ASN A 8 -3.10 11.11 1.76
C ASN A 8 -3.29 12.62 1.99
N LEU A 9 -4.26 13.20 1.29
CA LEU A 9 -4.63 14.61 1.43
C LEU A 9 -5.13 14.90 2.85
N ALA A 10 -6.08 14.12 3.37
CA ALA A 10 -6.61 14.32 4.71
C ALA A 10 -5.52 14.18 5.78
N PHE A 11 -4.63 13.19 5.64
CA PHE A 11 -3.48 13.02 6.53
C PHE A 11 -2.54 14.25 6.49
N THR A 12 -2.13 14.66 5.29
CA THR A 12 -1.25 15.83 5.13
C THR A 12 -1.89 17.11 5.66
N VAL A 13 -3.16 17.38 5.31
CA VAL A 13 -3.88 18.56 5.80
C VAL A 13 -4.02 18.53 7.31
N THR A 14 -4.31 17.37 7.91
CA THR A 14 -4.42 17.24 9.37
C THR A 14 -3.09 17.54 10.04
N MET A 15 -1.99 16.94 9.57
CA MET A 15 -0.66 17.18 10.15
C MET A 15 -0.22 18.65 10.01
N LEU A 16 -0.47 19.27 8.85
CA LEU A 16 -0.18 20.68 8.64
C LEU A 16 -1.07 21.60 9.49
N ALA A 17 -2.36 21.28 9.63
CA ALA A 17 -3.27 22.04 10.48
C ALA A 17 -2.84 21.97 11.95
N VAL A 18 -2.52 20.76 12.45
CA VAL A 18 -1.99 20.58 13.79
C VAL A 18 -0.68 21.35 13.97
N LEU A 19 0.21 21.33 12.98
CA LEU A 19 1.46 22.09 13.02
C LEU A 19 1.24 23.59 13.12
N VAL A 20 0.37 24.15 12.28
CA VAL A 20 0.07 25.58 12.28
C VAL A 20 -0.59 25.99 13.59
N ILE A 21 -1.60 25.23 14.05
CA ILE A 21 -2.29 25.51 15.30
C ILE A 21 -1.33 25.42 16.49
N ALA A 22 -0.53 24.34 16.57
CA ALA A 22 0.46 24.16 17.64
C ALA A 22 1.48 25.30 17.64
N SER A 23 2.00 25.70 16.48
CA SER A 23 2.97 26.79 16.35
C SER A 23 2.37 28.15 16.74
N MET A 24 1.14 28.43 16.32
CA MET A 24 0.45 29.68 16.67
C MET A 24 0.13 29.76 18.15
N VAL A 25 -0.46 28.71 18.72
CA VAL A 25 -0.84 28.67 20.14
C VAL A 25 0.41 28.75 21.02
N SER A 26 1.41 27.91 20.76
CA SER A 26 2.66 27.92 21.53
C SER A 26 3.41 29.25 21.39
N GLY A 27 3.46 29.85 20.20
CA GLY A 27 4.06 31.16 19.97
C GLY A 27 3.36 32.29 20.70
N ILE A 28 2.02 32.34 20.67
CA ILE A 28 1.23 33.36 21.39
C ILE A 28 1.42 33.23 22.90
N VAL A 29 1.36 31.99 23.42
CA VAL A 29 1.61 31.73 24.84
C VAL A 29 3.03 32.15 25.22
N GLY A 30 4.03 31.75 24.43
CA GLY A 30 5.43 32.11 24.67
C GLY A 30 5.69 33.62 24.69
N LEU A 31 5.00 34.39 23.85
CA LEU A 31 5.16 35.86 23.80
C LEU A 31 4.42 36.60 24.92
N ASN A 32 3.29 36.07 25.40
CA ASN A 32 2.48 36.69 26.45
C ASN A 32 2.87 36.28 27.88
N GLY A 33 3.78 35.32 27.99
CA GLY A 33 4.29 34.80 29.26
C GLY A 33 4.72 33.35 29.07
N ALA A 34 6.03 33.12 28.97
CA ALA A 34 6.58 31.79 28.80
C ALA A 34 6.16 30.88 29.97
N LEU A 35 5.64 29.69 29.63
CA LEU A 35 5.33 28.67 30.63
C LEU A 35 6.59 28.12 31.31
N PHE A 36 7.70 28.11 30.58
CA PHE A 36 9.00 27.64 31.03
C PHE A 36 10.07 28.64 30.62
N ASP A 37 10.83 29.12 31.61
CA ASP A 37 12.06 29.88 31.37
C ASP A 37 13.23 28.90 31.28
N LEU A 38 13.89 28.88 30.12
CA LEU A 38 15.01 28.00 29.85
C LEU A 38 16.32 28.78 29.89
N THR A 39 17.37 28.16 30.42
CA THR A 39 18.74 28.67 30.32
C THR A 39 19.34 28.34 28.95
N GLU A 40 20.37 29.09 28.54
CA GLU A 40 21.10 28.88 27.28
C GLU A 40 21.51 27.41 27.07
N ASN A 41 22.11 26.80 28.10
CA ASN A 41 22.52 25.39 28.06
C ASN A 41 21.32 24.45 27.84
N GLN A 42 20.18 24.73 28.48
CA GLN A 42 18.97 23.91 28.32
C GLN A 42 18.42 24.03 26.90
N ILE A 43 18.45 25.22 26.31
CA ILE A 43 18.05 25.44 24.91
C ILE A 43 18.96 24.61 23.99
N MET A 44 20.29 24.75 24.11
CA MET A 44 21.22 23.98 23.29
C MET A 44 21.00 22.46 23.39
N TYR A 45 20.80 21.94 24.61
CA TYR A 45 20.54 20.52 24.80
C TYR A 45 19.21 20.07 24.20
N ILE A 46 18.11 20.79 24.44
CA ILE A 46 16.80 20.42 23.92
C ILE A 46 16.80 20.35 22.40
N TYR A 47 17.33 21.37 21.71
CA TYR A 47 17.30 21.40 20.25
C TYR A 47 18.28 20.41 19.61
N SER A 48 19.46 20.21 20.21
CA SER A 48 20.40 19.19 19.76
C SER A 48 19.84 17.78 19.92
N THR A 49 19.28 17.45 21.09
CA THR A 49 18.68 16.14 21.36
C THR A 49 17.43 15.92 20.50
N SER A 50 16.60 16.95 20.26
CA SER A 50 15.42 16.84 19.38
C SER A 50 15.82 16.43 17.96
N ALA A 51 16.85 17.07 17.39
CA ALA A 51 17.36 16.72 16.07
C ALA A 51 17.93 15.29 16.02
N GLN A 52 18.71 14.88 17.03
CA GLN A 52 19.31 13.55 17.10
C GLN A 52 18.26 12.44 17.23
N VAL A 53 17.29 12.60 18.15
CA VAL A 53 16.19 11.63 18.33
C VAL A 53 15.39 11.52 17.05
N LEU A 54 15.05 12.63 16.41
CA LEU A 54 14.25 12.60 15.20
C LEU A 54 15.00 11.97 14.02
N ALA A 55 16.30 12.24 13.87
CA ALA A 55 17.14 11.59 12.87
C ALA A 55 17.24 10.07 13.10
N GLY A 56 17.41 9.63 14.35
CA GLY A 56 17.48 8.21 14.70
C GLY A 56 16.16 7.47 14.41
N VAL A 57 15.04 8.03 14.88
CA VAL A 57 13.71 7.44 14.65
C VAL A 57 13.36 7.45 13.17
N TYR A 58 13.70 8.52 12.44
CA TYR A 58 13.51 8.58 10.98
C TYR A 58 14.33 7.52 10.25
N GLY A 59 15.59 7.31 10.63
CA GLY A 59 16.43 6.25 10.07
C GLY A 59 15.81 4.86 10.24
N LEU A 60 15.35 4.53 11.45
CA LEU A 60 14.64 3.28 11.72
C LEU A 60 13.34 3.15 10.91
N THR A 61 12.59 4.24 10.78
CA THR A 61 11.34 4.28 10.01
C THR A 61 11.59 4.02 8.52
N LEU A 62 12.63 4.64 7.95
CA LEU A 62 13.03 4.45 6.56
C LEU A 62 13.48 3.00 6.32
N THR A 63 14.31 2.45 7.22
CA THR A 63 14.74 1.05 7.13
C THR A 63 13.55 0.09 7.21
N GLY A 64 12.64 0.28 8.17
CA GLY A 64 11.43 -0.52 8.31
C GLY A 64 10.55 -0.46 7.06
N TYR A 65 10.38 0.74 6.49
CA TYR A 65 9.65 0.93 5.24
C TYR A 65 10.31 0.19 4.06
N LEU A 66 11.63 0.24 3.91
CA LEU A 66 12.34 -0.46 2.84
C LEU A 66 12.15 -1.97 2.92
N PHE A 67 12.21 -2.55 4.12
CA PHE A 67 11.92 -3.98 4.33
C PHE A 67 10.48 -4.31 3.97
N PHE A 68 9.52 -3.56 4.50
CA PHE A 68 8.10 -3.76 4.22
C PHE A 68 7.78 -3.64 2.72
N ARG A 69 8.36 -2.65 2.04
CA ARG A 69 8.22 -2.48 0.59
C ARG A 69 8.79 -3.67 -0.18
N SER A 70 9.91 -4.22 0.26
CA SER A 70 10.50 -5.40 -0.38
C SER A 70 9.58 -6.63 -0.24
N ASP A 71 8.93 -6.79 0.91
CA ASP A 71 7.96 -7.85 1.16
C ASP A 71 6.69 -7.66 0.32
N LEU A 72 6.14 -6.45 0.25
CA LEU A 72 5.02 -6.11 -0.62
C LEU A 72 5.33 -6.40 -2.10
N ASN A 73 6.52 -6.03 -2.58
CA ASN A 73 6.93 -6.31 -3.95
C ASN A 73 7.08 -7.81 -4.22
N ARG A 74 7.56 -8.58 -3.23
CA ARG A 74 7.62 -10.04 -3.35
C ARG A 74 6.20 -10.61 -3.49
N GLU A 75 5.25 -10.10 -2.72
CA GLU A 75 3.86 -10.55 -2.75
C GLU A 75 3.13 -10.16 -4.06
N ALA A 76 3.35 -8.94 -4.56
CA ALA A 76 2.84 -8.49 -5.87
C ALA A 76 3.38 -9.34 -7.02
N ARG A 77 4.63 -9.82 -6.93
CA ARG A 77 5.22 -10.71 -7.94
C ARG A 77 4.70 -12.14 -7.85
N SER A 78 4.29 -12.60 -6.67
CA SER A 78 3.67 -13.93 -6.51
C SER A 78 2.21 -13.97 -6.92
N ASP A 79 1.47 -12.87 -6.74
CA ASP A 79 0.06 -12.77 -7.07
C ASP A 79 -0.23 -11.46 -7.83
N GLU A 80 -0.27 -11.58 -9.15
CA GLU A 80 -0.49 -10.48 -10.09
C GLU A 80 -1.86 -9.82 -9.94
N THR A 81 -2.80 -10.49 -9.28
CA THR A 81 -4.13 -9.93 -8.97
C THR A 81 -4.07 -8.88 -7.86
N ARG A 82 -3.08 -8.98 -6.96
CA ARG A 82 -2.85 -8.03 -5.86
C ARG A 82 -1.95 -6.86 -6.24
N ALA A 83 -1.30 -6.93 -7.41
CA ALA A 83 -0.32 -5.95 -7.85
C ALA A 83 -0.87 -4.51 -7.84
N GLY A 84 -2.09 -4.31 -8.36
CA GLY A 84 -2.71 -2.97 -8.40
C GLY A 84 -3.04 -2.40 -7.02
N SER A 85 -3.40 -3.24 -6.06
CA SER A 85 -3.67 -2.80 -4.69
C SER A 85 -2.39 -2.51 -3.91
N ILE A 86 -1.35 -3.33 -4.14
CA ILE A 86 -0.02 -3.11 -3.57
C ILE A 86 0.59 -1.81 -4.11
N GLU A 87 0.44 -1.51 -5.40
CA GLU A 87 0.91 -0.26 -6.01
C GLU A 87 0.25 0.98 -5.37
N LYS A 88 -1.06 0.92 -5.11
CA LYS A 88 -1.79 1.99 -4.40
C LYS A 88 -1.25 2.19 -2.97
N LEU A 89 -0.97 1.11 -2.26
CA LEU A 89 -0.37 1.13 -0.92
C LEU A 89 1.04 1.73 -0.94
N GLU A 90 1.90 1.30 -1.87
CA GLU A 90 3.24 1.86 -2.03
C GLU A 90 3.20 3.37 -2.27
N LYS A 91 2.34 3.84 -3.18
CA LYS A 91 2.20 5.27 -3.47
C LYS A 91 1.74 6.07 -2.24
N ARG A 92 0.84 5.50 -1.44
CA ARG A 92 0.39 6.10 -0.17
C ARG A 92 1.53 6.20 0.84
N TYR A 93 2.26 5.13 1.08
CA TYR A 93 3.34 5.13 2.05
C TYR A 93 4.51 6.02 1.63
N LEU A 94 4.86 6.05 0.34
CA LEU A 94 5.85 7.00 -0.18
C LEU A 94 5.44 8.46 0.05
N TRP A 95 4.15 8.77 -0.10
CA TRP A 95 3.64 10.13 0.15
C TRP A 95 3.74 10.51 1.63
N GLN A 96 3.28 9.63 2.52
CA GLN A 96 3.39 9.84 3.97
C GLN A 96 4.86 9.99 4.41
N LEU A 97 5.74 9.13 3.88
CA LEU A 97 7.17 9.18 4.15
C LEU A 97 7.78 10.50 3.68
N THR A 98 7.40 11.00 2.50
CA THR A 98 7.87 12.28 1.98
C THR A 98 7.48 13.45 2.89
N LEU A 99 6.25 13.46 3.42
CA LEU A 99 5.82 14.45 4.41
C LEU A 99 6.67 14.37 5.69
N ILE A 100 6.89 13.15 6.20
CA ILE A 100 7.74 12.92 7.38
C ILE A 100 9.15 13.45 7.11
N THR A 101 9.75 13.15 5.96
CA THR A 101 11.06 13.65 5.57
C THR A 101 11.10 15.18 5.58
N ALA A 102 10.08 15.84 5.03
CA ALA A 102 10.00 17.29 5.03
C ALA A 102 9.90 17.88 6.46
N LEU A 103 9.10 17.26 7.34
CA LEU A 103 9.00 17.67 8.75
C LEU A 103 10.32 17.45 9.51
N VAL A 104 11.03 16.35 9.25
CA VAL A 104 12.32 16.05 9.87
C VAL A 104 13.37 17.08 9.44
N LEU A 105 13.49 17.33 8.13
CA LEU A 105 14.41 18.34 7.61
C LEU A 105 14.06 19.74 8.11
N GLY A 106 12.77 20.08 8.17
CA GLY A 106 12.29 21.35 8.76
C GLY A 106 12.67 21.47 10.23
N THR A 107 12.53 20.39 11.01
CA THR A 107 12.94 20.35 12.42
C THR A 107 14.44 20.59 12.57
N ILE A 108 15.28 19.89 11.80
CA ILE A 108 16.74 20.05 11.83
C ILE A 108 17.16 21.47 11.42
N ALA A 109 16.52 22.05 10.41
CA ALA A 109 16.78 23.42 10.01
C ALA A 109 16.41 24.41 11.13
N LEU A 110 15.23 24.25 11.74
CA LEU A 110 14.78 25.09 12.84
C LEU A 110 15.64 24.94 14.09
N THR A 111 16.10 23.73 14.43
CA THR A 111 17.01 23.52 15.57
C THR A 111 18.32 24.27 15.36
N ASN A 112 18.87 24.26 14.14
CA ASN A 112 20.07 25.02 13.81
C ASN A 112 19.83 26.53 13.89
N VAL A 113 18.67 27.01 13.42
CA VAL A 113 18.29 28.43 13.53
C VAL A 113 18.16 28.86 14.99
N VAL A 114 17.52 28.06 15.84
CA VAL A 114 17.37 28.37 17.27
C VAL A 114 18.74 28.44 17.94
N ILE A 115 19.62 27.46 17.71
CA ILE A 115 20.97 27.46 18.27
C ILE A 115 21.78 28.69 17.79
N ALA A 116 21.63 29.09 16.52
CA ALA A 116 22.31 30.27 16.00
C ALA A 116 21.76 31.59 16.61
N LEU A 117 20.44 31.68 16.78
CA LEU A 117 19.76 32.86 17.33
C LEU A 117 19.92 33.00 18.84
N GLU A 118 20.31 31.96 19.56
CA GLU A 118 20.54 32.02 21.01
C GLU A 118 21.56 33.11 21.38
N SER A 119 22.59 33.29 20.54
CA SER A 119 23.60 34.34 20.71
C SER A 119 23.12 35.75 20.37
N SER A 120 21.89 35.91 19.86
CA SER A 120 21.36 37.18 19.38
C SER A 120 20.57 37.94 20.44
N GLU A 121 20.59 39.27 20.41
CA GLU A 121 19.84 40.11 21.35
C GLU A 121 18.31 40.05 21.15
N ASN A 122 17.82 39.50 20.02
CA ASN A 122 16.41 39.50 19.67
C ASN A 122 15.65 38.33 20.32
N ARG A 123 15.38 38.47 21.62
CA ARG A 123 14.65 37.47 22.42
C ARG A 123 13.27 37.12 21.87
N LYS A 124 12.53 38.07 21.29
CA LYS A 124 11.19 37.79 20.74
C LYS A 124 11.26 36.83 19.55
N LEU A 125 12.24 37.04 18.66
CA LEU A 125 12.45 36.19 17.50
C LEU A 125 12.87 34.78 17.93
N LEU A 126 13.79 34.69 18.91
CA LEU A 126 14.20 33.42 19.52
C LEU A 126 12.99 32.66 20.09
N THR A 127 12.14 33.31 20.90
CA THR A 127 10.93 32.69 21.45
C THR A 127 10.00 32.15 20.37
N VAL A 128 9.81 32.88 19.25
CA VAL A 128 8.98 32.41 18.14
C VAL A 128 9.60 31.16 17.49
N PHE A 129 10.88 31.21 17.12
CA PHE A 129 11.55 30.07 16.49
C PHE A 129 11.62 28.86 17.40
N MET A 130 11.77 29.06 18.70
CA MET A 130 11.74 27.97 19.67
C MET A 130 10.39 27.24 19.64
N ASN A 131 9.30 27.97 19.79
CA ASN A 131 7.96 27.39 19.81
C ASN A 131 7.58 26.72 18.48
N VAL A 132 7.95 27.33 17.34
CA VAL A 132 7.79 26.73 16.01
C VAL A 132 8.63 25.45 15.89
N GLY A 133 9.90 25.48 16.31
CA GLY A 133 10.81 24.32 16.26
C GLY A 133 10.31 23.13 17.07
N GLN A 134 9.81 23.36 18.29
CA GLN A 134 9.24 22.29 19.11
C GLN A 134 7.91 21.77 18.56
N SER A 135 7.11 22.64 17.94
CA SER A 135 5.88 22.21 17.25
C SER A 135 6.21 21.30 16.06
N PHE A 136 7.23 21.63 15.26
CA PHE A 136 7.75 20.77 14.19
C PHE A 136 8.20 19.42 14.72
N PHE A 137 9.00 19.40 15.79
CA PHE A 137 9.46 18.16 16.43
C PHE A 137 8.29 17.28 16.88
N GLY A 138 7.32 17.84 17.61
CA GLY A 138 6.17 17.10 18.11
C GLY A 138 5.29 16.53 16.99
N VAL A 139 5.01 17.32 15.96
CA VAL A 139 4.22 16.86 14.80
C VAL A 139 4.97 15.82 13.99
N ALA A 140 6.30 15.94 13.85
CA ALA A 140 7.10 14.92 13.18
C ALA A 140 7.03 13.56 13.90
N ILE A 141 7.13 13.56 15.23
CA ILE A 141 6.96 12.33 16.04
C ILE A 141 5.55 11.75 15.86
N LEU A 142 4.50 12.56 15.93
CA LEU A 142 3.13 12.10 15.70
C LEU A 142 2.92 11.50 14.31
N ALA A 143 3.47 12.15 13.26
CA ALA A 143 3.40 11.67 11.89
C ALA A 143 4.12 10.32 11.73
N ILE A 144 5.30 10.16 12.34
CA ILE A 144 6.03 8.89 12.37
C ILE A 144 5.23 7.81 13.09
N SER A 145 4.70 8.10 14.28
CA SER A 145 3.89 7.13 15.03
C SER A 145 2.67 6.67 14.22
N PHE A 146 1.98 7.59 13.57
CA PHE A 146 0.85 7.25 12.70
C PHE A 146 1.29 6.37 11.53
N PHE A 147 2.38 6.74 10.85
CA PHE A 147 2.93 5.96 9.74
C PHE A 147 3.30 4.53 10.16
N VAL A 148 3.97 4.36 11.30
CA VAL A 148 4.34 3.04 11.83
C VAL A 148 3.10 2.19 12.10
N LEU A 149 2.06 2.78 12.72
CA LEU A 149 0.79 2.07 12.94
C LEU A 149 0.07 1.71 11.64
N ASP A 150 0.11 2.59 10.64
CA ASP A 150 -0.52 2.39 9.34
C ASP A 150 0.17 1.27 8.53
N VAL A 151 1.50 1.23 8.57
CA VAL A 151 2.32 0.20 7.89
C VAL A 151 2.17 -1.18 8.55
N ILE A 152 2.07 -1.25 9.88
CA ILE A 152 1.95 -2.52 10.62
C ILE A 152 0.53 -3.11 10.52
N ALA A 153 -0.50 -2.33 10.21
CA ALA A 153 -1.88 -2.80 10.20
C ALA A 153 -2.15 -3.85 9.09
N PRO A 154 -2.51 -5.11 9.45
CA PRO A 154 -2.70 -6.22 8.49
C PRO A 154 -3.93 -6.06 7.58
N GLN A 155 -4.86 -5.17 7.93
CA GLN A 155 -6.15 -4.94 7.26
C GLN A 155 -6.02 -4.28 5.87
N ASN A 156 -4.82 -3.82 5.49
CA ASN A 156 -4.57 -3.20 4.18
C ASN A 156 -4.74 -4.19 3.01
N VAL A 157 -4.52 -5.49 3.24
CA VAL A 157 -4.70 -6.56 2.25
C VAL A 157 -6.18 -6.94 2.09
N GLU A 158 -6.97 -6.85 3.17
CA GLU A 158 -8.41 -7.13 3.16
C GLU A 158 -9.19 -6.06 2.42
N ALA A 159 -8.92 -4.77 2.69
CA ALA A 159 -9.56 -3.65 1.99
C ALA A 159 -9.20 -3.64 0.49
N ALA A 160 -7.96 -4.00 0.17
CA ALA A 160 -7.49 -4.21 -1.20
C ALA A 160 -8.25 -5.33 -1.92
N SER A 161 -8.47 -6.46 -1.25
CA SER A 161 -9.23 -7.59 -1.80
C SER A 161 -10.71 -7.23 -1.99
N GLN A 162 -11.31 -6.52 -1.03
CA GLN A 162 -12.69 -6.02 -1.14
C GLN A 162 -12.88 -5.04 -2.30
N ALA A 163 -11.90 -4.16 -2.57
CA ALA A 163 -11.97 -3.23 -3.70
C ALA A 163 -12.01 -3.96 -5.05
N ILE A 164 -11.19 -5.01 -5.21
CA ILE A 164 -11.17 -5.83 -6.43
C ILE A 164 -12.48 -6.62 -6.56
N GLN A 165 -12.98 -7.18 -5.46
CA GLN A 165 -14.26 -7.91 -5.45
C GLN A 165 -15.43 -7.00 -5.83
N ASN A 166 -15.47 -5.76 -5.34
CA ASN A 166 -16.51 -4.79 -5.72
C ASN A 166 -16.41 -4.28 -7.16
N GLU A 167 -15.21 -4.23 -7.75
CA GLU A 167 -15.01 -3.84 -9.16
C GLU A 167 -15.49 -4.94 -10.11
N ILE A 168 -15.23 -6.21 -9.77
CA ILE A 168 -15.55 -7.37 -10.62
C ILE A 168 -16.97 -7.89 -10.36
N ASP A 169 -17.42 -7.88 -9.11
CA ASP A 169 -18.73 -8.35 -8.66
C ASP A 169 -19.42 -7.30 -7.76
N PRO A 170 -19.92 -6.18 -8.33
CA PRO A 170 -20.57 -5.12 -7.56
C PRO A 170 -21.87 -5.60 -6.89
N ALA A 171 -22.50 -6.67 -7.39
CA ALA A 171 -23.74 -7.24 -6.88
C ALA A 171 -23.53 -8.22 -5.70
N HIS A 172 -22.29 -8.54 -5.29
CA HIS A 172 -22.03 -9.55 -4.26
C HIS A 172 -22.68 -9.24 -2.89
N ASN A 173 -22.95 -7.96 -2.61
CA ASN A 173 -23.58 -7.50 -1.37
C ASN A 173 -25.13 -7.51 -1.42
N GLU A 174 -25.72 -7.73 -2.60
CA GLU A 174 -27.17 -7.87 -2.74
C GLU A 174 -27.62 -9.26 -2.26
N SER A 175 -28.44 -9.26 -1.21
CA SER A 175 -28.85 -10.48 -0.50
C SER A 175 -29.67 -11.46 -1.36
N SER A 176 -30.20 -10.99 -2.50
CA SER A 176 -31.08 -11.70 -3.41
C SER A 176 -30.37 -12.52 -4.50
N VAL A 177 -29.03 -12.41 -4.62
CA VAL A 177 -28.27 -13.01 -5.75
C VAL A 177 -27.07 -13.81 -5.26
N LYS A 178 -27.21 -14.58 -4.16
CA LYS A 178 -26.08 -15.40 -3.65
C LYS A 178 -25.83 -16.61 -4.56
N GLY A 179 -24.69 -16.60 -5.23
CA GLY A 179 -24.16 -17.73 -5.98
C GLY A 179 -23.47 -18.77 -5.12
N SER A 180 -23.39 -20.00 -5.63
CA SER A 180 -22.63 -21.07 -5.00
C SER A 180 -21.13 -20.82 -5.20
N LEU A 181 -20.45 -20.46 -4.10
CA LEU A 181 -19.00 -20.36 -4.07
C LEU A 181 -18.33 -21.68 -4.48
N GLU A 182 -18.89 -22.81 -4.02
CA GLU A 182 -18.38 -24.14 -4.34
C GLU A 182 -18.38 -24.41 -5.84
N GLU A 183 -19.44 -23.99 -6.54
CA GLU A 183 -19.57 -24.15 -7.98
C GLU A 183 -18.59 -23.26 -8.75
N LEU A 184 -18.41 -22.01 -8.32
CA LEU A 184 -17.40 -21.11 -8.88
C LEU A 184 -15.98 -21.66 -8.69
N LEU A 185 -15.67 -22.19 -7.50
CA LEU A 185 -14.36 -22.79 -7.22
C LEU A 185 -14.14 -24.08 -8.02
N LYS A 186 -15.18 -24.90 -8.21
CA LYS A 186 -15.12 -26.09 -9.06
C LYS A 186 -14.82 -25.72 -10.51
N ASN A 187 -15.56 -24.76 -11.07
CA ASN A 187 -15.34 -24.28 -12.44
C ASN A 187 -13.92 -23.72 -12.59
N TYR A 188 -13.44 -22.98 -11.60
CA TYR A 188 -12.09 -22.42 -11.63
C TYR A 188 -11.00 -23.49 -11.53
N ASN A 189 -11.18 -24.51 -10.67
CA ASN A 189 -10.21 -25.60 -10.56
C ASN A 189 -10.08 -26.35 -11.88
N GLU A 190 -11.19 -26.60 -12.58
CA GLU A 190 -11.16 -27.18 -13.93
C GLU A 190 -10.43 -26.27 -14.94
N ILE A 191 -10.65 -24.94 -14.88
CA ILE A 191 -9.89 -23.97 -15.69
C ILE A 191 -8.38 -24.06 -15.37
N GLU A 192 -7.98 -24.11 -14.10
CA GLU A 192 -6.58 -24.21 -13.69
C GLU A 192 -5.94 -25.49 -14.23
N ASP A 193 -6.62 -26.63 -14.13
CA ASP A 193 -6.14 -27.89 -14.67
C ASP A 193 -5.96 -27.83 -16.19
N ILE A 194 -6.91 -27.22 -16.92
CA ILE A 194 -6.80 -27.04 -18.37
C ILE A 194 -5.60 -26.13 -18.72
N LEU A 195 -5.43 -25.01 -18.01
CA LEU A 195 -4.30 -24.09 -18.25
C LEU A 195 -2.96 -24.79 -18.06
N ILE A 196 -2.80 -25.55 -16.97
CA ILE A 196 -1.56 -26.29 -16.70
C ILE A 196 -1.31 -27.36 -17.76
N ASN A 197 -2.34 -28.14 -18.10
CA ASN A 197 -2.21 -29.25 -19.04
C ASN A 197 -1.91 -28.78 -20.47
N GLN A 198 -2.51 -27.67 -20.90
CA GLN A 198 -2.28 -27.14 -22.25
C GLN A 198 -0.94 -26.42 -22.36
N SER A 199 -0.54 -25.61 -21.39
CA SER A 199 0.75 -24.90 -21.45
C SER A 199 1.96 -25.82 -21.38
N ASN A 200 1.82 -27.04 -20.83
CA ASN A 200 2.86 -28.07 -20.86
C ASN A 200 2.96 -28.82 -22.20
N ARG A 201 2.10 -28.53 -23.19
CA ARG A 201 2.18 -29.19 -24.51
C ARG A 201 3.38 -28.66 -25.32
N PRO A 202 4.17 -29.54 -25.95
CA PRO A 202 5.38 -29.18 -26.68
C PRO A 202 5.14 -28.27 -27.90
N SER A 203 3.89 -28.15 -28.35
CA SER A 203 3.48 -27.23 -29.42
C SER A 203 3.37 -25.75 -28.99
N ILE A 204 3.41 -25.47 -27.68
CA ILE A 204 3.30 -24.10 -27.13
C ILE A 204 4.67 -23.58 -26.64
N VAL A 205 5.60 -24.47 -26.30
CA VAL A 205 6.96 -24.13 -25.86
C VAL A 205 7.97 -24.50 -26.96
N PRO A 206 8.53 -23.53 -27.71
CA PRO A 206 9.56 -23.83 -28.70
C PRO A 206 10.80 -24.43 -28.02
N TYR A 207 11.32 -25.52 -28.60
CA TYR A 207 12.44 -26.34 -28.12
C TYR A 207 13.77 -25.59 -27.93
N SER A 208 13.83 -24.28 -28.22
CA SER A 208 15.04 -23.47 -28.26
C SER A 208 14.98 -22.23 -27.38
N SER A 209 14.53 -22.36 -26.13
CA SER A 209 14.64 -21.23 -25.21
C SER A 209 15.29 -21.64 -23.90
N THR A 210 16.39 -20.95 -23.60
CA THR A 210 17.13 -20.87 -22.33
C THR A 210 16.22 -20.59 -21.11
N TYR A 211 14.91 -20.39 -21.31
CA TYR A 211 13.87 -20.18 -20.30
C TYR A 211 13.54 -21.41 -19.46
N VAL A 212 13.75 -22.63 -19.95
CA VAL A 212 13.34 -23.85 -19.21
C VAL A 212 14.23 -24.11 -17.98
N LYS A 213 15.48 -23.61 -17.95
CA LYS A 213 16.40 -23.87 -16.83
C LYS A 213 16.15 -23.06 -15.55
N SER A 214 15.19 -22.13 -15.52
CA SER A 214 14.85 -21.33 -14.32
C SER A 214 13.52 -21.72 -13.64
N PHE A 215 12.80 -22.73 -14.13
CA PHE A 215 11.46 -23.09 -13.63
C PHE A 215 11.53 -24.08 -12.44
N ASN A 216 12.06 -23.65 -11.31
CA ASN A 216 11.74 -24.27 -10.01
C ASN A 216 10.49 -23.65 -9.36
N ARG A 217 9.70 -22.87 -10.11
CA ARG A 217 8.49 -22.18 -9.63
C ARG A 217 7.36 -22.37 -10.63
N LYS A 218 6.20 -22.85 -10.17
CA LYS A 218 4.96 -22.99 -10.96
C LYS A 218 4.60 -21.60 -11.55
N PRO A 219 4.45 -21.43 -12.87
CA PRO A 219 4.01 -20.17 -13.47
C PRO A 219 2.63 -19.76 -12.94
N SER A 220 2.35 -18.45 -12.87
CA SER A 220 1.02 -17.94 -12.49
C SER A 220 -0.02 -18.29 -13.56
N ASN A 221 -1.28 -18.48 -13.14
CA ASN A 221 -2.37 -18.82 -14.08
C ASN A 221 -2.57 -17.74 -15.16
N ILE A 222 -2.27 -16.47 -14.86
CA ILE A 222 -2.29 -15.38 -15.86
C ILE A 222 -1.22 -15.59 -16.93
N LYS A 223 0.02 -15.97 -16.55
CA LYS A 223 1.08 -16.29 -17.51
C LYS A 223 0.77 -17.51 -18.35
N LEU A 224 0.10 -18.52 -17.77
CA LEU A 224 -0.37 -19.68 -18.51
C LEU A 224 -1.40 -19.27 -19.58
N ALA A 225 -2.37 -18.43 -19.22
CA ALA A 225 -3.34 -17.87 -20.16
C ALA A 225 -2.67 -17.00 -21.24
N GLU A 226 -1.66 -16.20 -20.88
CA GLU A 226 -0.88 -15.39 -21.81
C GLU A 226 -0.13 -16.26 -22.83
N LEU A 227 0.44 -17.39 -22.40
CA LEU A 227 1.09 -18.35 -23.32
C LEU A 227 0.10 -18.91 -24.34
N LEU A 228 -1.14 -19.21 -23.92
CA LEU A 228 -2.18 -19.69 -24.83
C LEU A 228 -2.63 -18.61 -25.83
N LEU A 229 -2.70 -17.36 -25.39
CA LEU A 229 -2.99 -16.22 -26.27
C LEU A 229 -1.87 -16.03 -27.30
N ARG A 230 -0.61 -16.02 -26.87
CA ARG A 230 0.56 -15.89 -27.75
C ARG A 230 0.69 -17.04 -28.75
N ALA A 231 0.23 -18.23 -28.37
CA ALA A 231 0.15 -19.39 -29.25
C ALA A 231 -1.12 -19.40 -30.14
N GLU A 232 -1.90 -18.32 -30.12
CA GLU A 232 -3.17 -18.15 -30.86
C GLU A 232 -4.19 -19.27 -30.59
N LYS A 233 -4.10 -19.92 -29.43
CA LYS A 233 -5.02 -20.99 -28.99
C LYS A 233 -6.30 -20.44 -28.38
N ILE A 234 -6.24 -19.24 -27.84
CA ILE A 234 -7.39 -18.51 -27.30
C ILE A 234 -7.43 -17.11 -27.89
N ARG A 235 -8.64 -16.55 -28.01
CA ARG A 235 -8.85 -15.18 -28.47
C ARG A 235 -8.64 -14.19 -27.32
N GLU A 236 -8.32 -12.94 -27.66
CA GLU A 236 -8.12 -11.84 -26.70
C GLU A 236 -9.31 -11.69 -25.73
N GLU A 237 -10.54 -11.80 -26.24
CA GLU A 237 -11.76 -11.72 -25.41
C GLU A 237 -11.80 -12.79 -24.31
N LEU A 238 -11.41 -14.02 -24.62
CA LEU A 238 -11.38 -15.13 -23.67
C LEU A 238 -10.24 -14.95 -22.66
N TYR A 239 -9.08 -14.45 -23.11
CA TYR A 239 -7.96 -14.10 -22.24
C TYR A 239 -8.37 -13.05 -21.19
N GLN A 240 -9.03 -11.97 -21.60
CA GLN A 240 -9.48 -10.92 -20.67
C GLN A 240 -10.46 -11.47 -19.62
N ARG A 241 -11.40 -12.34 -20.02
CA ARG A 241 -12.35 -12.99 -19.10
C ARG A 241 -11.65 -13.94 -18.11
N LEU A 242 -10.66 -14.71 -18.58
CA LEU A 242 -9.84 -15.58 -17.72
C LEU A 242 -9.08 -14.76 -16.68
N VAL A 243 -8.45 -13.65 -17.09
CA VAL A 243 -7.74 -12.74 -16.17
C VAL A 243 -8.69 -12.19 -15.10
N GLN A 244 -9.91 -11.79 -15.48
CA GLN A 244 -10.92 -11.32 -14.52
C GLN A 244 -11.33 -12.41 -13.52
N LEU A 245 -11.54 -13.65 -13.97
CA LEU A 245 -11.87 -14.77 -13.08
C LEU A 245 -10.73 -15.15 -12.14
N ILE A 246 -9.48 -15.14 -12.62
CA ILE A 246 -8.29 -15.38 -11.79
C ILE A 246 -8.18 -14.30 -10.70
N LYS A 247 -8.42 -13.03 -11.05
CA LYS A 247 -8.48 -11.91 -10.10
C LYS A 247 -9.58 -12.07 -9.07
N LEU A 248 -10.78 -12.44 -9.51
CA LEU A 248 -11.93 -12.66 -8.64
C LEU A 248 -11.67 -13.80 -7.64
N ARG A 249 -11.18 -14.95 -8.11
CA ARG A 249 -10.83 -16.10 -7.25
C ARG A 249 -9.83 -15.72 -6.18
N ASN A 250 -8.78 -14.97 -6.54
CA ASN A 250 -7.77 -14.55 -5.57
C ASN A 250 -8.31 -13.53 -4.57
N ALA A 251 -9.19 -12.62 -4.98
CA ALA A 251 -9.85 -11.69 -4.07
C ALA A 251 -10.80 -12.40 -3.08
N ILE A 252 -11.52 -13.44 -3.52
CA ILE A 252 -12.46 -14.20 -2.70
C ILE A 252 -11.74 -15.11 -1.69
N ILE A 253 -10.71 -15.85 -2.14
CA ILE A 253 -10.02 -16.84 -1.30
C ILE A 253 -9.10 -16.18 -0.28
N HIS A 254 -8.58 -15.00 -0.59
CA HIS A 254 -7.64 -14.29 0.27
C HIS A 254 -8.21 -13.03 0.92
N GLY A 255 -9.45 -12.65 0.62
CA GLY A 255 -10.19 -11.58 1.27
C GLY A 255 -10.99 -12.07 2.49
N ALA A 256 -11.54 -11.13 3.25
CA ALA A 256 -12.18 -11.40 4.55
C ALA A 256 -13.62 -11.96 4.45
N GLU A 257 -14.28 -11.94 3.28
CA GLU A 257 -15.64 -12.50 3.12
C GLU A 257 -15.84 -13.23 1.77
N PRO A 258 -16.00 -14.56 1.78
CA PRO A 258 -16.17 -15.33 0.56
C PRO A 258 -17.63 -15.32 0.11
N LYS A 259 -18.03 -14.26 -0.58
CA LYS A 259 -19.36 -14.08 -1.16
C LYS A 259 -19.25 -13.81 -2.66
N VAL A 260 -20.12 -14.43 -3.45
CA VAL A 260 -20.16 -14.31 -4.91
C VAL A 260 -21.60 -14.19 -5.40
N SER A 261 -21.81 -13.45 -6.47
CA SER A 261 -23.11 -13.39 -7.13
C SER A 261 -23.38 -14.60 -8.04
N ASN A 262 -24.65 -14.94 -8.26
CA ASN A 262 -25.05 -15.95 -9.27
C ASN A 262 -24.52 -15.61 -10.66
N GLU A 263 -24.47 -14.33 -11.02
CA GLU A 263 -23.92 -13.88 -12.30
C GLU A 263 -22.47 -14.31 -12.48
N MET A 264 -21.65 -14.21 -11.42
CA MET A 264 -20.26 -14.65 -11.48
C MET A 264 -20.10 -16.16 -11.59
N VAL A 265 -21.01 -16.93 -10.99
CA VAL A 265 -21.05 -18.39 -11.16
C VAL A 265 -21.35 -18.75 -12.62
N GLU A 266 -22.37 -18.13 -13.22
CA GLU A 266 -22.71 -18.33 -14.63
C GLU A 266 -21.58 -17.89 -15.57
N ARG A 267 -20.95 -16.74 -15.32
CA ARG A 267 -19.78 -16.29 -16.07
C ARG A 267 -18.61 -17.26 -15.95
N SER A 268 -18.36 -17.84 -14.78
CA SER A 268 -17.30 -18.84 -14.60
C SER A 268 -17.56 -20.10 -15.43
N ALA A 269 -18.82 -20.55 -15.49
CA ALA A 269 -19.22 -21.70 -16.30
C ALA A 269 -19.12 -21.41 -17.81
N MET A 270 -19.50 -20.21 -18.25
CA MET A 270 -19.36 -19.78 -19.64
C MET A 270 -17.89 -19.74 -20.07
N VAL A 271 -17.00 -19.17 -19.24
CA VAL A 271 -15.56 -19.13 -19.56
C VAL A 271 -14.95 -20.52 -19.60
N LEU A 272 -15.34 -21.42 -18.70
CA LEU A 272 -14.90 -22.82 -18.74
C LEU A 272 -15.32 -23.50 -20.06
N ARG A 273 -16.57 -23.29 -20.50
CA ARG A 273 -17.06 -23.84 -21.77
C ARG A 273 -16.31 -23.26 -22.96
N ASP A 274 -16.17 -21.93 -23.02
CA ASP A 274 -15.43 -21.25 -24.11
C ASP A 274 -13.96 -21.71 -24.17
N LEU A 275 -13.35 -21.98 -23.02
CA LEU A 275 -11.99 -22.50 -22.91
C LEU A 275 -11.88 -23.94 -23.42
N LYS A 276 -12.82 -24.81 -23.03
CA LYS A 276 -12.92 -26.20 -23.52
C LYS A 276 -13.12 -26.25 -25.03
N ASP A 277 -14.02 -25.41 -25.56
CA ASP A 277 -14.31 -25.32 -26.99
C ASP A 277 -13.08 -24.84 -27.79
N ALA A 278 -12.40 -23.78 -27.31
CA ALA A 278 -11.23 -23.23 -27.98
C ALA A 278 -10.04 -24.22 -28.03
N LEU A 279 -9.91 -25.08 -27.03
CA LEU A 279 -8.81 -26.02 -26.89
C LEU A 279 -9.16 -27.45 -27.31
N SER A 280 -10.43 -27.70 -27.66
CA SER A 280 -10.98 -29.02 -27.98
C SER A 280 -10.70 -30.04 -26.87
N VAL A 281 -11.07 -29.69 -25.62
CA VAL A 281 -10.88 -30.49 -24.42
C VAL A 281 -12.24 -30.77 -23.78
N ASP A 282 -12.55 -32.03 -23.48
CA ASP A 282 -13.79 -32.44 -22.79
C ASP A 282 -13.73 -32.21 -21.27
#